data_AF-I0IS62-F1
#
_entry.id   AF-I0IS62-F1
#
_cell.length_a   1.000
_cell.length_b   1.000
_cell.length_c   1.000
_cell.angle_alpha   90.00
_cell.angle_beta   90.00
_cell.angle_gamma   90.00
#
_symmetry.space_group_name_H-M   'P 1'
#
loop_
_entity.id
_entity.type
_entity.pdbx_description
1 polymer ?
#
loop_
_entity_poly.entity_id
_entity_poly.type
_entity_poly.pdbx_seq_one_letter_code
_entity_poly.pdbx_strand_id
1 'polypeptide(L)'
;MSASSGRRHHGAPIDREKGLIEMVHGSGGRASAQLVDEIFLPAFDNQWLRPLGDQARILLEGGPWTMTTDSYVITPYFFPGGDIGSLAVHGTVNDLSMGGAVPLYLTAAFILEEGFPIKDLATITNSMALAAKEAGVALVTGDTKVVEKGKGGDGIYINTSGIGRIPEGVYLDPSKIRPGDTILLSGSIGDHGSAVLAARENWGLSTSLLSDSASLHGLVACMLESAPGLVCLRDPTRGGVATSLNEWAQTAGVDLLIDEERLPVREEVRGICELLGLDPLYLANEGKLLAVCRKQDADRLLLTMKNHPLGRNSVILGHVTGEAPNGRSGQVRMTTPMGGTRMVDWLRGDPLPRIC
;
A
#
# COMPACT_ATOMS: atom_id res chain seq x y z
N MET A 1 5.72 2.88 -33.72
CA MET A 1 6.95 3.47 -33.18
C MET A 1 7.17 2.84 -31.82
N SER A 2 8.15 1.94 -31.69
CA SER A 2 8.40 1.22 -30.43
C SER A 2 8.94 2.22 -29.42
N ALA A 3 8.13 2.58 -28.42
CA ALA A 3 8.67 3.15 -27.19
C ALA A 3 9.58 2.08 -26.60
N SER A 4 10.89 2.30 -26.68
CA SER A 4 11.84 1.53 -25.89
C SER A 4 11.49 1.81 -24.43
N SER A 5 10.79 0.87 -23.78
CA SER A 5 10.60 0.89 -22.34
C SER A 5 12.00 0.87 -21.72
N GLY A 6 12.48 2.03 -21.27
CA GLY A 6 13.72 2.08 -20.50
C GLY A 6 13.58 1.10 -19.36
N ARG A 7 14.42 0.04 -19.35
CA ARG A 7 14.39 -0.94 -18.27
C ARG A 7 14.60 -0.19 -16.96
N ARG A 8 13.65 -0.30 -16.02
CA ARG A 8 13.84 0.18 -14.66
C ARG A 8 15.03 -0.59 -14.08
N HIS A 9 16.06 0.13 -13.64
CA HIS A 9 17.31 -0.51 -13.21
C HIS A 9 17.22 -0.89 -11.73
N HIS A 10 16.93 -2.14 -11.43
CA HIS A 10 16.79 -2.64 -10.06
C HIS A 10 18.05 -3.27 -9.45
N GLY A 11 19.10 -3.45 -10.25
CA GLY A 11 20.37 -4.01 -9.78
C GLY A 11 20.97 -4.96 -10.81
N ALA A 12 21.68 -5.99 -10.33
CA ALA A 12 22.13 -7.08 -11.18
C ALA A 12 20.94 -7.95 -11.63
N PRO A 13 20.84 -8.36 -12.91
CA PRO A 13 19.73 -9.16 -13.40
C PRO A 13 19.53 -10.49 -12.64
N ILE A 14 18.29 -10.98 -12.62
CA ILE A 14 17.95 -12.27 -12.01
C ILE A 14 18.57 -13.42 -12.80
N ASP A 15 19.33 -14.28 -12.13
CA ASP A 15 19.82 -15.54 -12.69
C ASP A 15 18.67 -16.54 -12.84
N ARG A 16 18.21 -16.76 -14.08
CA ARG A 16 17.09 -17.66 -14.37
C ARG A 16 17.44 -19.15 -14.33
N GLU A 17 18.72 -19.50 -14.37
CA GLU A 17 19.16 -20.91 -14.35
C GLU A 17 19.42 -21.39 -12.93
N LYS A 18 19.95 -20.53 -12.06
CA LYS A 18 20.40 -20.90 -10.70
C LYS A 18 19.75 -20.09 -9.58
N GLY A 19 19.02 -19.02 -9.89
CA GLY A 19 18.35 -18.18 -8.90
C GLY A 19 17.23 -18.92 -8.16
N LEU A 20 17.03 -18.56 -6.90
CA LEU A 20 15.98 -19.11 -6.05
C LEU A 20 15.06 -17.99 -5.54
N ILE A 21 13.79 -18.32 -5.32
CA ILE A 21 12.85 -17.40 -4.66
C ILE A 21 13.16 -17.34 -3.17
N GLU A 22 13.58 -16.16 -2.73
CA GLU A 22 13.79 -15.80 -1.33
C GLU A 22 12.69 -14.86 -0.79
N MET A 23 12.59 -14.75 0.55
CA MET A 23 11.61 -13.89 1.23
C MET A 23 11.65 -12.43 0.78
N VAL A 24 12.82 -11.91 0.41
CA VAL A 24 13.00 -10.53 -0.05
C VAL A 24 12.17 -10.24 -1.31
N HIS A 25 11.87 -11.24 -2.14
CA HIS A 25 11.04 -11.05 -3.34
C HIS A 25 9.55 -10.84 -3.02
N GLY A 26 9.08 -11.19 -1.82
CA GLY A 26 7.70 -10.94 -1.37
C GLY A 26 7.53 -9.68 -0.52
N SER A 27 8.60 -8.91 -0.31
CA SER A 27 8.66 -7.85 0.69
C SER A 27 8.27 -6.46 0.18
N GLY A 28 7.85 -6.30 -1.08
CA GLY A 28 7.41 -5.01 -1.64
C GLY A 28 8.54 -3.99 -1.90
N GLY A 29 9.80 -4.35 -1.68
CA GLY A 29 10.95 -3.50 -2.01
C GLY A 29 11.48 -3.69 -3.42
N ARG A 30 12.71 -3.22 -3.65
CA ARG A 30 13.38 -3.27 -4.96
C ARG A 30 13.50 -4.67 -5.55
N ALA A 31 13.71 -5.71 -4.71
CA ALA A 31 13.77 -7.10 -5.18
C ALA A 31 12.41 -7.61 -5.70
N SER A 32 11.30 -7.20 -5.07
CA SER A 32 9.95 -7.49 -5.55
C SER A 32 9.68 -6.80 -6.89
N ALA A 33 10.02 -5.52 -7.01
CA ALA A 33 9.90 -4.78 -8.26
C ALA A 33 10.72 -5.42 -9.40
N GLN A 34 11.94 -5.88 -9.09
CA GLN A 34 12.77 -6.59 -10.05
C GLN A 34 12.15 -7.91 -10.51
N LEU A 35 11.57 -8.70 -9.59
CA LEU A 35 10.91 -9.95 -9.94
C LEU A 35 9.73 -9.71 -10.89
N VAL A 36 8.95 -8.66 -10.65
CA VAL A 36 7.86 -8.23 -11.53
C VAL A 36 8.38 -7.86 -12.91
N ASP A 37 9.37 -6.97 -12.99
CA ASP A 37 9.89 -6.44 -14.26
C ASP A 37 10.62 -7.50 -15.10
N GLU A 38 11.34 -8.43 -14.45
CA GLU A 38 12.20 -9.39 -15.16
C GLU A 38 11.55 -10.76 -15.39
N ILE A 39 10.55 -11.16 -14.59
CA ILE A 39 9.91 -12.49 -14.72
C ILE A 39 8.45 -12.36 -15.15
N PHE A 40 7.61 -11.64 -14.41
CA PHE A 40 6.16 -11.64 -14.64
C PHE A 40 5.74 -10.78 -15.83
N LEU A 41 6.20 -9.52 -15.89
CA LEU A 41 5.80 -8.59 -16.96
C LEU A 41 6.18 -9.10 -18.35
N PRO A 42 7.39 -9.66 -18.62
CA PRO A 42 7.73 -10.19 -19.94
C PRO A 42 6.87 -11.38 -20.36
N ALA A 43 6.39 -12.18 -19.41
CA ALA A 43 5.55 -13.35 -19.68
C ALA A 43 4.07 -13.00 -19.90
N PHE A 44 3.58 -11.94 -19.26
CA PHE A 44 2.17 -11.55 -19.25
C PHE A 44 1.88 -10.21 -19.94
N ASP A 45 2.84 -9.63 -20.67
CA ASP A 45 2.77 -8.28 -21.22
C ASP A 45 1.48 -8.01 -22.00
N ASN A 46 0.75 -6.98 -21.56
CA ASN A 46 -0.45 -6.48 -22.19
C ASN A 46 -0.67 -5.01 -21.79
N GLN A 47 -1.55 -4.31 -22.52
CA GLN A 47 -1.78 -2.88 -22.32
C GLN A 47 -2.28 -2.49 -20.91
N TRP A 48 -2.95 -3.41 -20.20
CA TRP A 48 -3.49 -3.16 -18.86
C TRP A 48 -2.47 -3.39 -17.75
N LEU A 49 -1.52 -4.31 -17.96
CA LEU A 49 -0.48 -4.65 -16.99
C LEU A 49 0.74 -3.72 -17.07
N ARG A 50 1.07 -3.19 -18.25
CA ARG A 50 2.23 -2.30 -18.47
C ARG A 50 2.37 -1.11 -17.50
N PRO A 51 1.29 -0.46 -17.05
CA PRO A 51 1.40 0.64 -16.08
C PRO A 51 1.95 0.19 -14.72
N LEU A 52 1.82 -1.10 -14.36
CA LEU A 52 2.23 -1.67 -13.08
C LEU A 52 1.67 -0.91 -11.86
N GLY A 53 0.43 -0.43 -11.95
CA GLY A 53 -0.30 0.06 -10.78
C GLY A 53 -0.92 -1.09 -9.99
N ASP A 54 -1.44 -0.81 -8.79
CA ASP A 54 -2.10 -1.84 -7.95
C ASP A 54 -3.42 -2.31 -8.53
N GLN A 55 -3.91 -1.66 -9.59
CA GLN A 55 -5.13 -2.06 -10.25
C GLN A 55 -5.08 -1.84 -11.76
N ALA A 56 -5.79 -2.69 -12.48
CA ALA A 56 -5.95 -2.60 -13.92
C ALA A 56 -7.21 -1.81 -14.26
N ARG A 57 -7.05 -0.66 -14.93
CA ARG A 57 -8.19 0.12 -15.46
C ARG A 57 -8.65 -0.45 -16.80
N ILE A 58 -9.90 -0.87 -16.89
CA ILE A 58 -10.50 -1.50 -18.06
C ILE A 58 -11.68 -0.64 -18.55
N LEU A 59 -11.66 -0.23 -19.81
CA LEU A 59 -12.79 0.49 -20.41
C LEU A 59 -13.80 -0.53 -20.95
N LEU A 60 -14.99 -0.57 -20.36
CA LEU A 60 -16.11 -1.41 -20.80
C LEU A 60 -17.30 -0.52 -21.20
N GLU A 61 -18.34 -1.15 -21.76
CA GLU A 61 -19.62 -0.48 -21.94
C GLU A 61 -20.16 0.01 -20.58
N GLY A 62 -20.62 1.27 -20.53
CA GLY A 62 -21.03 1.91 -19.29
C GLY A 62 -19.90 2.63 -18.52
N GLY A 63 -18.65 2.60 -18.98
CA GLY A 63 -17.57 3.45 -18.46
C GLY A 63 -16.34 2.69 -17.94
N PRO A 64 -15.42 3.40 -17.28
CA PRO A 64 -14.18 2.80 -16.77
C PRO A 64 -14.44 1.94 -15.53
N TRP A 65 -14.04 0.68 -15.62
CA TRP A 65 -13.97 -0.28 -14.53
C TRP A 65 -12.53 -0.45 -14.08
N THR A 66 -12.36 -1.00 -12.90
CA THR A 66 -11.05 -1.38 -12.39
C THR A 66 -11.11 -2.71 -11.67
N MET A 67 -9.98 -3.41 -11.66
CA MET A 67 -9.81 -4.69 -10.99
C MET A 67 -8.45 -4.72 -10.26
N THR A 68 -8.45 -5.20 -9.03
CA THR A 68 -7.25 -5.50 -8.24
C THR A 68 -7.32 -6.92 -7.68
N THR A 69 -6.18 -7.44 -7.23
CA THR A 69 -6.12 -8.61 -6.37
C THR A 69 -4.92 -8.51 -5.43
N ASP A 70 -5.11 -8.99 -4.21
CA ASP A 70 -4.01 -9.14 -3.27
C ASP A 70 -4.16 -10.44 -2.46
N SER A 71 -3.03 -10.93 -1.94
CA SER A 71 -2.98 -12.14 -1.12
C SER A 71 -2.36 -11.83 0.23
N TYR A 72 -3.09 -12.18 1.29
CA TYR A 72 -2.80 -11.86 2.66
C TYR A 72 -2.18 -13.08 3.33
N VAL A 73 -0.98 -12.90 3.87
CA VAL A 73 -0.16 -13.96 4.47
C VAL A 73 0.34 -13.57 5.86
N ILE A 74 -0.29 -12.56 6.46
CA ILE A 74 0.03 -11.99 7.76
C ILE A 74 0.16 -13.04 8.87
N THR A 75 1.13 -12.81 9.75
CA THR A 75 1.35 -13.59 10.98
C THR A 75 1.58 -12.65 12.16
N PRO A 76 0.94 -12.87 13.32
CA PRO A 76 -0.19 -13.79 13.54
C PRO A 76 -1.44 -13.37 12.74
N TYR A 77 -2.36 -14.29 12.46
CA TYR A 77 -3.62 -13.98 11.76
C TYR A 77 -4.65 -13.23 12.62
N PHE A 78 -4.43 -13.14 13.93
CA PHE A 78 -5.11 -12.22 14.85
C PHE A 78 -4.08 -11.29 15.49
N PHE A 79 -4.33 -9.99 15.45
CA PHE A 79 -3.41 -8.98 15.98
C PHE A 79 -4.19 -7.81 16.60
N PRO A 80 -3.56 -6.99 17.45
CA PRO A 80 -4.23 -5.82 18.00
C PRO A 80 -4.74 -4.90 16.88
N GLY A 81 -6.03 -4.61 16.87
CA GLY A 81 -6.68 -3.75 15.87
C GLY A 81 -7.23 -4.46 14.63
N GLY A 82 -7.03 -5.78 14.46
CA GLY A 82 -7.61 -6.48 13.31
C GLY A 82 -7.24 -7.97 13.23
N ASP A 83 -7.55 -8.53 12.07
CA ASP A 83 -7.23 -9.92 11.73
C ASP A 83 -7.03 -10.05 10.20
N ILE A 84 -6.54 -11.20 9.76
CA ILE A 84 -6.33 -11.49 8.33
C ILE A 84 -7.60 -11.30 7.48
N GLY A 85 -8.80 -11.46 8.08
CA GLY A 85 -10.07 -11.33 7.39
C GLY A 85 -10.42 -9.87 7.09
N SER A 86 -10.49 -9.04 8.13
CA SER A 86 -10.69 -7.60 7.98
C SER A 86 -9.62 -6.96 7.10
N LEU A 87 -8.35 -7.36 7.27
CA LEU A 87 -7.24 -6.92 6.44
C LEU A 87 -7.47 -7.26 4.95
N ALA A 88 -7.90 -8.48 4.65
CA ALA A 88 -8.15 -8.91 3.28
C ALA A 88 -9.20 -8.06 2.58
N VAL A 89 -10.25 -7.67 3.30
CA VAL A 89 -11.26 -6.75 2.77
C VAL A 89 -10.71 -5.34 2.62
N HIS A 90 -10.09 -4.80 3.67
CA HIS A 90 -9.62 -3.41 3.68
C HIS A 90 -8.57 -3.15 2.59
N GLY A 91 -7.54 -3.99 2.46
CA GLY A 91 -6.48 -3.79 1.47
C GLY A 91 -7.02 -3.78 0.04
N THR A 92 -7.84 -4.77 -0.32
CA THR A 92 -8.42 -4.86 -1.68
C THR A 92 -9.38 -3.69 -1.96
N VAL A 93 -10.11 -3.22 -0.95
CA VAL A 93 -10.96 -2.03 -1.08
C VAL A 93 -10.12 -0.75 -1.22
N ASN A 94 -8.98 -0.68 -0.53
CA ASN A 94 -8.05 0.46 -0.58
C ASN A 94 -7.37 0.56 -1.93
N ASP A 95 -6.85 -0.53 -2.50
CA ASP A 95 -6.30 -0.59 -3.86
C ASP A 95 -7.27 -0.01 -4.91
N LEU A 96 -8.54 -0.43 -4.85
CA LEU A 96 -9.59 0.08 -5.74
C LEU A 96 -9.79 1.59 -5.56
N SER A 97 -9.81 2.03 -4.30
CA SER A 97 -10.00 3.42 -3.94
C SER A 97 -8.80 4.28 -4.34
N MET A 98 -7.57 3.77 -4.29
CA MET A 98 -6.36 4.54 -4.61
C MET A 98 -6.29 4.97 -6.07
N GLY A 99 -6.90 4.24 -7.01
CA GLY A 99 -7.09 4.76 -8.37
C GLY A 99 -8.47 5.37 -8.62
N GLY A 100 -9.17 5.76 -7.56
CA GLY A 100 -10.36 6.60 -7.58
C GLY A 100 -11.65 5.87 -7.92
N ALA A 101 -11.69 4.53 -7.80
CA ALA A 101 -12.91 3.79 -8.04
C ALA A 101 -13.80 3.74 -6.79
N VAL A 102 -15.10 3.62 -7.04
CA VAL A 102 -16.07 3.16 -6.04
C VAL A 102 -16.02 1.63 -6.03
N PRO A 103 -15.55 0.99 -4.94
CA PRO A 103 -15.53 -0.46 -4.80
C PRO A 103 -16.95 -1.03 -4.77
N LEU A 104 -17.19 -2.17 -5.41
CA LEU A 104 -18.54 -2.75 -5.52
C LEU A 104 -18.59 -4.20 -5.04
N TYR A 105 -17.70 -5.03 -5.57
CA TYR A 105 -17.74 -6.48 -5.37
C TYR A 105 -16.35 -7.04 -5.12
N LEU A 106 -16.28 -8.00 -4.21
CA LEU A 106 -15.08 -8.75 -3.89
C LEU A 106 -15.30 -10.25 -4.12
N THR A 107 -14.23 -10.96 -4.43
CA THR A 107 -14.12 -12.41 -4.34
C THR A 107 -13.23 -12.78 -3.15
N ALA A 108 -13.39 -13.98 -2.58
CA ALA A 108 -12.50 -14.48 -1.53
C ALA A 108 -12.12 -15.94 -1.76
N ALA A 109 -10.83 -16.21 -1.92
CA ALA A 109 -10.27 -17.55 -2.03
C ALA A 109 -9.43 -17.88 -0.80
N PHE A 110 -9.71 -19.03 -0.17
CA PHE A 110 -9.04 -19.47 1.05
C PHE A 110 -8.13 -20.65 0.75
N ILE A 111 -6.89 -20.59 1.25
CA ILE A 111 -5.98 -21.73 1.34
C ILE A 111 -5.81 -22.03 2.83
N LEU A 112 -6.33 -23.17 3.26
CA LEU A 112 -6.36 -23.60 4.65
C LEU A 112 -5.45 -24.80 4.86
N GLU A 113 -4.79 -24.87 6.01
CA GLU A 113 -4.04 -26.05 6.42
C GLU A 113 -4.96 -27.09 7.09
N GLU A 114 -4.72 -28.37 6.82
CA GLU A 114 -5.33 -29.47 7.55
C GLU A 114 -5.11 -29.31 9.07
N GLY A 115 -6.22 -29.25 9.82
CA GLY A 115 -6.20 -29.05 11.26
C GLY A 115 -6.37 -27.59 11.72
N PHE A 116 -6.51 -26.63 10.79
CA PHE A 116 -6.83 -25.24 11.13
C PHE A 116 -8.13 -25.15 11.95
N PRO A 117 -8.17 -24.42 13.08
CA PRO A 117 -9.35 -24.38 13.94
C PRO A 117 -10.57 -23.76 13.25
N ILE A 118 -11.67 -24.51 13.18
CA ILE A 118 -12.95 -24.02 12.63
C ILE A 118 -13.46 -22.78 13.38
N LYS A 119 -13.21 -22.68 14.69
CA LYS A 119 -13.56 -21.51 15.50
C LYS A 119 -12.86 -20.24 14.98
N ASP A 120 -11.58 -20.36 14.62
CA ASP A 120 -10.78 -19.23 14.16
C ASP A 120 -11.22 -18.84 12.75
N LEU A 121 -11.45 -19.83 11.87
CA LEU A 121 -12.04 -19.60 10.55
C LEU A 121 -13.40 -18.89 10.63
N ALA A 122 -14.28 -19.30 11.56
CA ALA A 122 -15.57 -18.65 11.78
C ALA A 122 -15.40 -17.20 12.27
N THR A 123 -14.41 -16.93 13.11
CA THR A 123 -14.12 -15.57 13.58
C THR A 123 -13.62 -14.69 12.43
N ILE A 124 -12.66 -15.19 11.64
CA ILE A 124 -12.08 -14.49 10.49
C ILE A 124 -13.14 -14.18 9.43
N THR A 125 -13.99 -15.15 9.08
CA THR A 125 -15.05 -14.95 8.08
C THR A 125 -16.13 -13.99 8.56
N ASN A 126 -16.47 -13.97 9.86
CA ASN A 126 -17.35 -12.94 10.43
C ASN A 126 -16.71 -11.54 10.37
N SER A 127 -15.40 -11.44 10.61
CA SER A 127 -14.64 -10.20 10.49
C SER A 127 -14.65 -9.65 9.06
N MET A 128 -14.41 -10.53 8.06
CA MET A 128 -14.56 -10.18 6.64
C MET A 128 -15.97 -9.67 6.31
N ALA A 129 -17.01 -10.36 6.80
CA ALA A 129 -18.38 -9.97 6.55
C ALA A 129 -18.72 -8.59 7.14
N LEU A 130 -18.20 -8.30 8.34
CA LEU A 130 -18.37 -6.98 8.97
C LEU A 130 -17.64 -5.89 8.17
N ALA A 131 -16.36 -6.09 7.84
CA ALA A 131 -15.56 -5.14 7.07
C ALA A 131 -16.20 -4.86 5.68
N ALA A 132 -16.69 -5.89 5.00
CA ALA A 132 -17.34 -5.75 3.70
C ALA A 132 -18.64 -4.93 3.82
N LYS A 133 -19.44 -5.20 4.86
CA LYS A 133 -20.66 -4.45 5.15
C LYS A 133 -20.37 -2.98 5.46
N GLU A 134 -19.35 -2.70 6.27
CA GLU A 134 -18.93 -1.34 6.61
C GLU A 134 -18.39 -0.58 5.39
N ALA A 135 -17.69 -1.28 4.49
CA ALA A 135 -17.20 -0.72 3.23
C ALA A 135 -18.28 -0.62 2.13
N GLY A 136 -19.49 -1.13 2.36
CA GLY A 136 -20.58 -1.12 1.37
C GLY A 136 -20.32 -2.02 0.16
N VAL A 137 -19.45 -3.04 0.29
CA VAL A 137 -19.13 -4.00 -0.78
C VAL A 137 -19.75 -5.37 -0.50
N ALA A 138 -19.93 -6.18 -1.53
CA ALA A 138 -20.41 -7.56 -1.39
C ALA A 138 -19.33 -8.58 -1.78
N LEU A 139 -19.13 -9.59 -0.94
CA LEU A 139 -18.38 -10.81 -1.28
C LEU A 139 -19.30 -11.71 -2.13
N VAL A 140 -19.07 -11.75 -3.45
CA VAL A 140 -20.03 -12.33 -4.41
C VAL A 140 -19.68 -13.74 -4.90
N THR A 141 -18.44 -14.17 -4.72
CA THR A 141 -17.99 -15.52 -5.04
C THR A 141 -16.71 -15.85 -4.28
N GLY A 142 -16.34 -17.13 -4.24
CA GLY A 142 -15.12 -17.56 -3.57
C GLY A 142 -14.69 -18.98 -3.92
N ASP A 143 -13.55 -19.36 -3.37
CA ASP A 143 -12.99 -20.71 -3.47
C ASP A 143 -12.40 -21.15 -2.14
N THR A 144 -12.31 -22.46 -1.92
CA THR A 144 -11.65 -23.02 -0.74
C THR A 144 -10.79 -24.21 -1.13
N LYS A 145 -9.55 -24.20 -0.64
CA LYS A 145 -8.60 -25.30 -0.78
C LYS A 145 -8.03 -25.63 0.59
N VAL A 146 -7.88 -26.93 0.85
CA VAL A 146 -7.22 -27.44 2.05
C VAL A 146 -5.94 -28.14 1.61
N VAL A 147 -4.81 -27.75 2.20
CA VAL A 147 -3.50 -28.35 1.98
C VAL A 147 -3.10 -29.23 3.16
N GLU A 148 -2.18 -30.16 2.94
CA GLU A 148 -1.73 -31.06 3.99
C GLU A 148 -1.04 -30.31 5.13
N LYS A 149 -1.10 -30.88 6.32
CA LYS A 149 -0.39 -30.36 7.49
C LYS A 149 1.12 -30.18 7.22
N GLY A 150 1.66 -29.05 7.62
CA GLY A 150 3.03 -28.60 7.38
C GLY A 150 3.25 -27.89 6.04
N LYS A 151 2.23 -27.79 5.18
CA LYS A 151 2.33 -27.13 3.85
C LYS A 151 1.57 -25.82 3.74
N GLY A 152 0.75 -25.47 4.73
CA GLY A 152 -0.03 -24.22 4.76
C GLY A 152 0.67 -23.05 5.47
N GLY A 153 1.96 -23.20 5.80
CA GLY A 153 2.70 -22.22 6.59
C GLY A 153 2.12 -22.08 8.00
N ASP A 154 1.38 -20.98 8.23
CA ASP A 154 0.81 -20.68 9.56
C ASP A 154 -0.71 -20.92 9.64
N GLY A 155 -1.25 -21.68 8.68
CA GLY A 155 -2.58 -22.26 8.77
C GLY A 155 -3.63 -21.68 7.83
N ILE A 156 -3.53 -20.41 7.45
CA ILE A 156 -4.50 -19.74 6.57
C ILE A 156 -3.82 -18.68 5.69
N TYR A 157 -4.16 -18.69 4.40
CA TYR A 157 -3.93 -17.59 3.46
C TYR A 157 -5.25 -17.22 2.79
N ILE A 158 -5.43 -15.93 2.54
CA ILE A 158 -6.62 -15.40 1.88
C ILE A 158 -6.18 -14.61 0.66
N ASN A 159 -6.76 -14.89 -0.50
CA ASN A 159 -6.71 -13.99 -1.63
C ASN A 159 -8.07 -13.33 -1.77
N THR A 160 -8.07 -12.02 -2.00
CA THR A 160 -9.25 -11.30 -2.44
C THR A 160 -8.96 -10.60 -3.75
N SER A 161 -9.92 -10.65 -4.66
CA SER A 161 -9.93 -9.81 -5.85
C SER A 161 -11.13 -8.88 -5.78
N GLY A 162 -10.98 -7.66 -6.27
CA GLY A 162 -12.02 -6.65 -6.20
C GLY A 162 -12.29 -6.03 -7.55
N ILE A 163 -13.55 -5.65 -7.79
CA ILE A 163 -13.94 -4.79 -8.91
C ILE A 163 -14.66 -3.54 -8.42
N GLY A 164 -14.38 -2.44 -9.10
CA GLY A 164 -14.98 -1.14 -8.84
C GLY A 164 -15.19 -0.35 -10.13
N ARG A 165 -15.97 0.72 -10.03
CA ARG A 165 -16.22 1.63 -11.15
C ARG A 165 -15.60 2.99 -10.86
N ILE A 166 -14.87 3.54 -11.82
CA ILE A 166 -14.29 4.87 -11.71
C ILE A 166 -15.39 5.89 -12.10
N PRO A 167 -15.72 6.87 -11.23
CA PRO A 167 -16.66 7.93 -11.58
C PRO A 167 -16.21 8.73 -12.80
N GLU A 168 -17.16 9.31 -13.52
CA GLU A 168 -16.85 10.16 -14.67
C GLU A 168 -16.01 11.37 -14.24
N GLY A 169 -15.02 11.75 -15.05
CA GLY A 169 -14.11 12.86 -14.75
C GLY A 169 -12.97 12.51 -13.78
N VAL A 170 -13.00 11.35 -13.12
CA VAL A 170 -11.91 10.92 -12.25
C VAL A 170 -10.79 10.26 -13.07
N TYR A 171 -9.58 10.80 -12.96
CA TYR A 171 -8.38 10.25 -13.56
C TYR A 171 -7.17 10.53 -12.67
N LEU A 172 -6.77 9.52 -11.90
CA LEU A 172 -5.58 9.55 -11.07
C LEU A 172 -4.44 8.84 -11.80
N ASP A 173 -3.28 9.48 -11.88
CA ASP A 173 -2.14 8.99 -12.64
C ASP A 173 -0.83 9.55 -12.09
N PRO A 174 0.01 8.70 -11.47
CA PRO A 174 1.28 9.14 -10.89
C PRO A 174 2.25 9.71 -11.93
N SER A 175 2.12 9.38 -13.23
CA SER A 175 2.96 9.99 -14.27
C SER A 175 2.70 11.49 -14.49
N LYS A 176 1.60 12.04 -13.93
CA LYS A 176 1.22 13.46 -14.02
C LYS A 176 1.70 14.32 -12.86
N ILE A 177 2.43 13.73 -11.90
CA ILE A 177 3.10 14.45 -10.82
C ILE A 177 4.15 15.38 -11.45
N ARG A 178 4.19 16.63 -11.02
CA ARG A 178 5.13 17.63 -11.56
C ARG A 178 5.66 18.58 -10.48
N PRO A 179 6.75 19.32 -10.75
CA PRO A 179 7.29 20.31 -9.82
C PRO A 179 6.22 21.28 -9.31
N GLY A 180 6.24 21.54 -8.00
CA GLY A 180 5.29 22.39 -7.31
C GLY A 180 4.03 21.67 -6.79
N ASP A 181 3.77 20.42 -7.17
CA ASP A 181 2.70 19.63 -6.55
C ASP A 181 3.02 19.36 -5.06
N THR A 182 1.96 19.20 -4.25
CA THR A 182 2.04 19.02 -2.80
C THR A 182 1.74 17.59 -2.41
N ILE A 183 2.51 17.05 -1.47
CA ILE A 183 2.39 15.69 -0.95
C ILE A 183 1.71 15.75 0.41
N LEU A 184 0.66 14.96 0.59
CA LEU A 184 -0.10 14.84 1.83
C LEU A 184 -0.07 13.40 2.32
N LEU A 185 -0.21 13.23 3.62
CA LEU A 185 -0.32 11.96 4.32
C LEU A 185 -1.55 12.02 5.22
N SER A 186 -2.35 10.95 5.24
CA SER A 186 -3.66 10.92 5.92
C SER A 186 -3.61 10.74 7.44
N GLY A 187 -2.51 10.28 8.00
CA GLY A 187 -2.40 10.05 9.43
C GLY A 187 -1.06 9.49 9.84
N SER A 188 -1.00 8.92 11.04
CA SER A 188 0.23 8.38 11.60
C SER A 188 0.84 7.26 10.75
N ILE A 189 2.13 7.00 10.88
CA ILE A 189 2.81 5.91 10.16
C ILE A 189 3.41 4.88 11.11
N GLY A 190 3.50 3.63 10.63
CA GLY A 190 4.10 2.50 11.30
C GLY A 190 3.20 1.84 12.36
N ASP A 191 1.94 2.26 12.49
CA ASP A 191 0.99 1.71 13.46
C ASP A 191 0.79 0.20 13.25
N HIS A 192 0.44 -0.24 12.02
CA HIS A 192 0.23 -1.64 11.71
C HIS A 192 1.49 -2.48 11.85
N GLY A 193 2.59 -2.08 11.21
CA GLY A 193 3.85 -2.81 11.29
C GLY A 193 4.31 -3.03 12.75
N SER A 194 4.18 -2.00 13.58
CA SER A 194 4.55 -2.08 14.99
C SER A 194 3.56 -2.89 15.84
N ALA A 195 2.26 -2.83 15.57
CA ALA A 195 1.26 -3.63 16.28
C ALA A 195 1.43 -5.13 16.01
N VAL A 196 1.71 -5.51 14.76
CA VAL A 196 1.98 -6.90 14.38
C VAL A 196 3.30 -7.40 14.98
N LEU A 197 4.35 -6.58 14.95
CA LEU A 197 5.62 -6.88 15.62
C LEU A 197 5.44 -7.15 17.12
N ALA A 198 4.74 -6.26 17.81
CA ALA A 198 4.47 -6.40 19.23
C ALA A 198 3.70 -7.69 19.55
N ALA A 199 2.80 -8.11 18.65
CA ALA A 199 2.04 -9.36 18.78
C ALA A 199 2.89 -10.62 18.58
N ARG A 200 3.90 -10.59 17.69
CA ARG A 200 4.77 -11.74 17.41
C ARG A 200 5.70 -12.07 18.56
N GLU A 201 6.30 -11.04 19.11
CA GLU A 201 7.53 -11.21 19.87
C GLU A 201 7.30 -11.36 21.37
N ASN A 202 6.04 -11.35 21.81
CA ASN A 202 5.60 -11.51 23.20
C ASN A 202 6.53 -10.80 24.19
N TRP A 203 6.96 -9.57 23.84
CA TRP A 203 8.05 -8.84 24.50
C TRP A 203 7.73 -8.40 25.94
N GLY A 204 6.60 -8.82 26.51
CA GLY A 204 6.09 -8.30 27.78
C GLY A 204 5.76 -6.81 27.72
N LEU A 205 5.85 -6.19 26.54
CA LEU A 205 5.42 -4.83 26.28
C LEU A 205 3.91 -4.86 26.13
N SER A 206 3.20 -4.46 27.19
CA SER A 206 1.78 -4.13 27.10
C SER A 206 1.63 -2.85 26.28
N THR A 207 1.64 -2.96 24.96
CA THR A 207 1.38 -1.82 24.08
C THR A 207 -0.13 -1.73 23.86
N SER A 208 -0.68 -0.52 23.94
CA SER A 208 -2.05 -0.23 23.50
C SER A 208 -2.12 0.01 21.99
N LEU A 209 -1.03 -0.31 21.27
CA LEU A 209 -0.90 -0.04 19.86
C LEU A 209 -1.79 -1.00 19.08
N LEU A 210 -2.66 -0.42 18.26
CA LEU A 210 -3.55 -1.15 17.38
C LEU A 210 -3.07 -0.91 15.95
N SER A 211 -3.20 -1.94 15.12
CA SER A 211 -3.13 -1.77 13.67
C SER A 211 -4.15 -0.73 13.23
N ASP A 212 -3.77 0.04 12.22
CA ASP A 212 -4.62 1.02 11.57
C ASP A 212 -5.47 0.44 10.44
N SER A 213 -5.58 -0.90 10.30
CA SER A 213 -6.31 -1.54 9.21
C SER A 213 -7.75 -1.02 9.11
N ALA A 214 -8.05 -0.35 7.99
CA ALA A 214 -9.34 0.27 7.77
C ALA A 214 -9.59 0.49 6.28
N SER A 215 -10.87 0.47 5.88
CA SER A 215 -11.28 0.87 4.54
C SER A 215 -11.24 2.38 4.36
N LEU A 216 -10.55 2.86 3.32
CA LEU A 216 -10.33 4.27 3.02
C LEU A 216 -11.28 4.83 1.95
N HIS A 217 -12.18 4.01 1.40
CA HIS A 217 -13.06 4.41 0.29
C HIS A 217 -13.87 5.69 0.59
N GLY A 218 -14.38 5.85 1.82
CA GLY A 218 -15.13 7.03 2.25
C GLY A 218 -14.25 8.29 2.34
N LEU A 219 -13.01 8.16 2.83
CA LEU A 219 -12.05 9.26 2.85
C LEU A 219 -11.71 9.69 1.42
N VAL A 220 -11.43 8.72 0.54
CA VAL A 220 -11.12 8.97 -0.87
C VAL A 220 -12.28 9.65 -1.59
N ALA A 221 -13.53 9.24 -1.35
CA ALA A 221 -14.70 9.88 -1.94
C ALA A 221 -14.76 11.37 -1.58
N CYS A 222 -14.61 11.72 -0.30
CA CYS A 222 -14.54 13.12 0.15
C CYS A 222 -13.39 13.88 -0.53
N MET A 223 -12.21 13.25 -0.67
CA MET A 223 -11.05 13.87 -1.31
C MET A 223 -11.30 14.18 -2.78
N LEU A 224 -11.86 13.24 -3.54
CA LEU A 224 -12.18 13.39 -4.97
C LEU A 224 -13.18 14.53 -5.21
N GLU A 225 -14.20 14.64 -4.37
CA GLU A 225 -15.17 15.74 -4.43
C GLU A 225 -14.54 17.11 -4.11
N SER A 226 -13.63 17.13 -3.14
CA SER A 226 -13.05 18.38 -2.64
C SER A 226 -11.93 18.95 -3.51
N ALA A 227 -11.18 18.13 -4.26
CA ALA A 227 -9.93 18.55 -4.90
C ALA A 227 -9.85 18.07 -6.36
N PRO A 228 -10.33 18.86 -7.34
CA PRO A 228 -10.20 18.55 -8.77
C PRO A 228 -8.74 18.43 -9.23
N GLY A 229 -7.79 19.05 -8.53
CA GLY A 229 -6.36 18.92 -8.77
C GLY A 229 -5.70 17.76 -8.03
N LEU A 230 -6.45 16.79 -7.50
CA LEU A 230 -5.88 15.53 -7.02
C LEU A 230 -5.24 14.77 -8.19
N VAL A 231 -3.97 14.39 -8.05
CA VAL A 231 -3.14 13.82 -9.12
C VAL A 231 -3.02 12.32 -8.99
N CYS A 232 -2.70 11.82 -7.79
CA CYS A 232 -2.62 10.39 -7.50
C CYS A 232 -2.80 10.13 -6.00
N LEU A 233 -3.12 8.87 -5.68
CA LEU A 233 -3.17 8.32 -4.34
C LEU A 233 -2.38 7.00 -4.31
N ARG A 234 -1.90 6.63 -3.12
CA ARG A 234 -1.22 5.36 -2.85
C ARG A 234 -1.36 5.06 -1.37
N ASP A 235 -1.67 3.83 -1.01
CA ASP A 235 -1.63 3.33 0.36
C ASP A 235 -0.22 2.77 0.66
N PRO A 236 0.47 3.25 1.72
CA PRO A 236 1.83 2.85 2.01
C PRO A 236 1.87 1.54 2.81
N THR A 237 1.51 0.42 2.15
CA THR A 237 1.55 -0.94 2.68
C THR A 237 3.01 -1.44 2.75
N ARG A 238 3.41 -2.48 2.01
CA ARG A 238 4.78 -3.05 2.09
C ARG A 238 5.86 -2.04 1.72
N GLY A 239 6.88 -1.92 2.56
CA GLY A 239 7.94 -0.94 2.42
C GLY A 239 7.53 0.51 2.76
N GLY A 240 6.29 0.71 3.22
CA GLY A 240 5.81 1.94 3.84
C GLY A 240 5.79 3.18 2.93
N VAL A 241 5.85 4.33 3.59
CA VAL A 241 5.82 5.65 2.94
C VAL A 241 7.04 5.84 2.06
N ALA A 242 8.22 5.40 2.51
CA ALA A 242 9.45 5.55 1.76
C ALA A 242 9.40 4.86 0.38
N THR A 243 8.94 3.61 0.32
CA THR A 243 8.79 2.90 -0.96
C THR A 243 7.78 3.59 -1.85
N SER A 244 6.59 3.93 -1.32
CA SER A 244 5.55 4.60 -2.11
C SER A 244 6.01 5.92 -2.74
N LEU A 245 6.78 6.73 -1.99
CA LEU A 245 7.35 7.97 -2.51
C LEU A 245 8.41 7.71 -3.59
N ASN A 246 9.24 6.68 -3.44
CA ASN A 246 10.24 6.32 -4.44
C ASN A 246 9.60 5.77 -5.72
N GLU A 247 8.50 5.02 -5.62
CA GLU A 247 7.71 4.56 -6.78
C GLU A 247 7.17 5.75 -7.58
N TRP A 248 6.65 6.78 -6.90
CA TRP A 248 6.20 8.02 -7.56
C TRP A 248 7.35 8.82 -8.17
N ALA A 249 8.46 8.99 -7.43
CA ALA A 249 9.64 9.68 -7.94
C ALA A 249 10.19 9.00 -9.21
N GLN A 250 10.23 7.66 -9.23
CA GLN A 250 10.64 6.90 -10.39
C GLN A 250 9.63 6.99 -11.55
N THR A 251 8.33 6.84 -11.26
CA THR A 251 7.27 6.80 -12.28
C THR A 251 7.11 8.15 -12.99
N ALA A 252 7.16 9.24 -12.24
CA ALA A 252 7.03 10.59 -12.79
C ALA A 252 8.36 11.20 -13.24
N GLY A 253 9.50 10.64 -12.82
CA GLY A 253 10.81 11.22 -13.09
C GLY A 253 11.00 12.57 -12.39
N VAL A 254 10.63 12.66 -11.11
CA VAL A 254 10.66 13.90 -10.32
C VAL A 254 11.33 13.72 -8.96
N ASP A 255 11.88 14.81 -8.42
CA ASP A 255 12.48 14.81 -7.09
C ASP A 255 11.48 15.28 -6.03
N LEU A 256 11.32 14.50 -4.98
CA LEU A 256 10.44 14.76 -3.85
C LEU A 256 11.25 15.25 -2.64
N LEU A 257 10.72 16.25 -1.93
CA LEU A 257 11.25 16.72 -0.66
C LEU A 257 10.17 16.64 0.41
N ILE A 258 10.41 15.82 1.43
CA ILE A 258 9.55 15.68 2.61
C ILE A 258 10.20 16.31 3.85
N ASP A 259 9.39 16.56 4.87
CA ASP A 259 9.80 17.20 6.12
C ASP A 259 9.67 16.21 7.28
N GLU A 260 10.80 15.87 7.92
CA GLU A 260 10.84 14.90 9.02
C GLU A 260 10.02 15.35 10.23
N GLU A 261 10.00 16.65 10.53
CA GLU A 261 9.24 17.19 11.67
C GLU A 261 7.73 17.05 11.48
N ARG A 262 7.28 16.93 10.23
CA ARG A 262 5.86 16.77 9.91
C ARG A 262 5.39 15.34 9.92
N LEU A 263 6.29 14.36 10.02
CA LEU A 263 5.93 12.94 10.05
C LEU A 263 5.14 12.63 11.34
N PRO A 264 3.85 12.27 11.22
CA PRO A 264 3.06 11.87 12.37
C PRO A 264 3.48 10.45 12.76
N VAL A 265 4.36 10.31 13.75
CA VAL A 265 4.72 9.01 14.32
C VAL A 265 4.32 9.03 15.79
N ARG A 266 3.56 8.02 16.22
CA ARG A 266 3.18 7.87 17.64
C ARG A 266 4.41 7.55 18.47
N GLU A 267 4.42 7.99 19.72
CA GLU A 267 5.54 7.73 20.63
C GLU A 267 5.79 6.24 20.85
N GLU A 268 4.73 5.42 20.89
CA GLU A 268 4.84 3.97 21.00
C GLU A 268 5.52 3.35 19.77
N VAL A 269 5.22 3.85 18.57
CA VAL A 269 5.87 3.42 17.33
C VAL A 269 7.33 3.87 17.31
N ARG A 270 7.63 5.12 17.72
CA ARG A 270 9.02 5.60 17.84
C ARG A 270 9.82 4.71 18.78
N GLY A 271 9.28 4.39 19.95
CA GLY A 271 9.96 3.55 20.94
C GLY A 271 10.25 2.14 20.42
N ILE A 272 9.31 1.52 19.69
CA ILE A 272 9.53 0.22 19.04
C ILE A 272 10.60 0.32 17.95
N CYS A 273 10.53 1.33 17.09
CA CYS A 273 11.51 1.57 16.04
C CYS A 273 12.92 1.78 16.61
N GLU A 274 13.07 2.59 17.65
CA GLU A 274 14.35 2.85 18.32
C GLU A 274 14.92 1.57 18.96
N LEU A 275 14.09 0.79 19.64
CA LEU A 275 14.51 -0.44 20.30
C LEU A 275 15.05 -1.49 19.30
N LEU A 276 14.46 -1.54 18.10
CA LEU A 276 14.74 -2.56 17.10
C LEU A 276 15.66 -2.09 15.97
N GLY A 277 16.03 -0.80 15.97
CA GLY A 277 16.78 -0.19 14.87
C GLY A 277 16.00 -0.16 13.56
N LEU A 278 14.68 0.00 13.61
CA LEU A 278 13.80 0.15 12.46
C LEU A 278 13.53 1.63 12.19
N ASP A 279 13.23 1.98 10.94
CA ASP A 279 12.77 3.33 10.56
C ASP A 279 11.27 3.27 10.23
N PRO A 280 10.41 4.08 10.90
CA PRO A 280 8.97 4.04 10.73
C PRO A 280 8.51 4.35 9.30
N LEU A 281 9.33 5.04 8.49
CA LEU A 281 9.03 5.31 7.09
C LEU A 281 8.88 4.05 6.23
N TYR A 282 9.48 2.94 6.67
CA TYR A 282 9.49 1.67 5.95
C TYR A 282 8.54 0.64 6.53
N LEU A 283 7.85 0.96 7.62
CA LEU A 283 6.86 0.07 8.21
C LEU A 283 5.53 0.18 7.48
N ALA A 284 4.89 -0.98 7.29
CA ALA A 284 3.60 -1.08 6.62
C ALA A 284 2.45 -0.43 7.39
N ASN A 285 1.50 0.11 6.63
CA ASN A 285 0.28 0.77 7.08
C ASN A 285 -0.90 0.19 6.30
N GLU A 286 -2.02 -0.08 6.97
CA GLU A 286 -3.17 -0.79 6.37
C GLU A 286 -4.47 0.01 6.40
N GLY A 287 -4.38 1.29 6.80
CA GLY A 287 -5.48 2.25 6.74
C GLY A 287 -4.97 3.68 6.66
N LYS A 288 -3.94 3.87 5.83
CA LYS A 288 -3.37 5.17 5.49
C LYS A 288 -3.23 5.28 3.99
N LEU A 289 -3.29 6.52 3.52
CA LEU A 289 -2.94 6.91 2.17
C LEU A 289 -2.00 8.10 2.15
N LEU A 290 -1.21 8.17 1.09
CA LEU A 290 -0.52 9.32 0.57
C LEU A 290 -1.32 9.91 -0.58
N ALA A 291 -1.21 11.23 -0.77
CA ALA A 291 -1.85 11.93 -1.87
C ALA A 291 -0.91 12.96 -2.48
N VAL A 292 -0.95 13.11 -3.81
CA VAL A 292 -0.35 14.25 -4.49
C VAL A 292 -1.46 15.09 -5.10
N CYS A 293 -1.42 16.40 -4.87
CA CYS A 293 -2.36 17.33 -5.47
C CYS A 293 -1.65 18.60 -5.98
N ARG A 294 -2.36 19.36 -6.84
CA ARG A 294 -1.89 20.69 -7.24
C ARG A 294 -1.81 21.60 -6.01
N LYS A 295 -0.77 22.44 -5.95
CA LYS A 295 -0.53 23.38 -4.84
C LYS A 295 -1.76 24.18 -4.40
N GLN A 296 -2.55 24.65 -5.37
CA GLN A 296 -3.75 25.47 -5.13
C GLN A 296 -4.88 24.73 -4.40
N ASP A 297 -4.87 23.39 -4.43
CA ASP A 297 -5.89 22.55 -3.78
C ASP A 297 -5.42 21.98 -2.44
N ALA A 298 -4.15 22.15 -2.08
CA ALA A 298 -3.54 21.49 -0.92
C ALA A 298 -4.23 21.79 0.40
N ASP A 299 -4.51 23.07 0.70
CA ASP A 299 -5.14 23.46 1.97
C ASP A 299 -6.58 22.96 2.07
N ARG A 300 -7.33 23.01 0.95
CA ARG A 300 -8.70 22.49 0.86
C ARG A 300 -8.74 20.98 1.04
N LEU A 301 -7.83 20.27 0.38
CA LEU A 301 -7.71 18.82 0.51
C LEU A 301 -7.34 18.43 1.95
N LEU A 302 -6.34 19.10 2.55
CA LEU A 302 -5.93 18.86 3.94
C LEU A 302 -7.09 19.05 4.92
N LEU A 303 -7.87 20.13 4.78
CA LEU A 303 -9.03 20.39 5.61
C LEU A 303 -10.09 19.30 5.46
N THR A 304 -10.35 18.87 4.23
CA THR A 304 -11.29 17.78 3.93
C THR A 304 -10.87 16.48 4.59
N MET A 305 -9.59 16.11 4.47
CA MET A 305 -9.05 14.91 5.11
C MET A 305 -9.19 15.00 6.64
N LYS A 306 -8.84 16.14 7.25
CA LYS A 306 -8.94 16.34 8.70
C LYS A 306 -10.37 16.28 9.26
N ASN A 307 -11.37 16.58 8.44
CA ASN A 307 -12.79 16.46 8.81
C ASN A 307 -13.30 15.01 8.77
N HIS A 308 -12.57 14.10 8.13
CA HIS A 308 -12.91 12.68 8.10
C HIS A 308 -12.24 11.95 9.28
N PRO A 309 -12.92 11.00 9.97
CA PRO A 309 -12.34 10.27 11.10
C PRO A 309 -10.99 9.62 10.81
N LEU A 310 -10.86 8.96 9.65
CA LEU A 310 -9.62 8.29 9.21
C LEU A 310 -8.52 9.27 8.74
N GLY A 311 -8.84 10.54 8.52
CA GLY A 311 -7.91 11.58 8.07
C GLY A 311 -7.60 12.64 9.12
N ARG A 312 -8.08 12.48 10.37
CA ARG A 312 -7.98 13.52 11.41
C ARG A 312 -6.56 14.02 11.67
N ASN A 313 -5.58 13.13 11.53
CA ASN A 313 -4.17 13.42 11.75
C ASN A 313 -3.41 13.72 10.44
N SER A 314 -4.12 14.12 9.38
CA SER A 314 -3.49 14.41 8.09
C SER A 314 -2.51 15.57 8.17
N VAL A 315 -1.45 15.49 7.36
CA VAL A 315 -0.41 16.51 7.26
C VAL A 315 -0.05 16.76 5.80
N ILE A 316 0.38 17.98 5.48
CA ILE A 316 1.17 18.24 4.28
C ILE A 316 2.60 17.78 4.59
N LEU A 317 2.99 16.66 4.01
CA LEU A 317 4.25 15.99 4.26
C LEU A 317 5.42 16.65 3.51
N GLY A 318 5.17 17.18 2.32
CA GLY A 318 6.23 17.66 1.44
C GLY A 318 5.74 18.19 0.11
N HIS A 319 6.65 18.33 -0.84
CA HIS A 319 6.35 18.82 -2.19
C HIS A 319 7.32 18.26 -3.23
N VAL A 320 6.92 18.36 -4.50
CA VAL A 320 7.76 18.03 -5.65
C VAL A 320 8.66 19.22 -5.97
N THR A 321 9.97 19.02 -5.96
CA THR A 321 10.97 20.11 -6.07
C THR A 321 11.45 20.39 -7.49
N GLY A 322 11.48 19.37 -8.36
CA GLY A 322 12.05 19.49 -9.70
C GLY A 322 11.91 18.20 -10.50
N GLU A 323 12.26 18.25 -11.78
CA GLU A 323 12.41 17.07 -12.62
C GLU A 323 13.76 16.39 -12.34
N ALA A 324 13.81 15.07 -12.45
CA ALA A 324 15.02 14.30 -12.25
C ALA A 324 16.07 14.68 -13.31
N PRO A 325 17.30 15.09 -12.93
CA PRO A 325 18.29 15.53 -13.89
C PRO A 325 18.73 14.39 -14.83
N ASN A 326 18.91 14.71 -16.12
CA ASN A 326 19.63 13.88 -17.10
C ASN A 326 19.15 12.42 -17.23
N GLY A 327 17.83 12.18 -17.21
CA GLY A 327 17.25 10.85 -17.41
C GLY A 327 17.53 9.86 -16.27
N ARG A 328 17.92 10.36 -15.09
CA ARG A 328 18.01 9.56 -13.86
C ARG A 328 16.61 9.29 -13.30
N SER A 329 16.50 8.26 -12.46
CA SER A 329 15.31 8.07 -11.63
C SER A 329 15.21 9.21 -10.61
N GLY A 330 14.00 9.68 -10.36
CA GLY A 330 13.72 10.69 -9.35
C GLY A 330 14.14 10.25 -7.95
N GLN A 331 14.46 11.23 -7.11
CA GLN A 331 14.98 11.01 -5.76
C GLN A 331 14.02 11.52 -4.69
N VAL A 332 13.99 10.82 -3.55
CA VAL A 332 13.28 11.28 -2.35
C VAL A 332 14.31 11.77 -1.33
N ARG A 333 14.17 13.03 -0.93
CA ARG A 333 14.97 13.66 0.12
C ARG A 333 14.08 14.06 1.28
N MET A 334 14.65 14.07 2.48
CA MET A 334 13.97 14.52 3.68
C MET A 334 14.80 15.57 4.40
N THR A 335 14.18 16.69 4.73
CA THR A 335 14.77 17.70 5.61
C THR A 335 14.70 17.21 7.05
N THR A 336 15.83 17.26 7.75
CA THR A 336 15.94 16.87 9.15
C THR A 336 15.65 18.06 10.08
N PRO A 337 15.34 17.84 11.36
CA PRO A 337 15.13 18.92 12.34
C PRO A 337 16.34 19.87 12.48
N MET A 338 17.53 19.40 12.10
CA MET A 338 18.77 20.20 12.13
C MET A 338 18.98 21.05 10.87
N GLY A 339 18.02 21.04 9.93
CA GLY A 339 18.04 21.82 8.68
C GLY A 339 18.87 21.20 7.54
N GLY A 340 19.50 20.04 7.77
CA GLY A 340 20.16 19.26 6.72
C GLY A 340 19.17 18.45 5.90
N THR A 341 19.62 17.85 4.79
CA THR A 341 18.80 16.90 4.01
C THR A 341 19.46 15.53 3.97
N ARG A 342 18.69 14.46 4.19
CA ARG A 342 19.10 13.08 3.96
C ARG A 342 18.32 12.44 2.82
N MET A 343 18.90 11.42 2.20
CA MET A 343 18.20 10.58 1.21
C MET A 343 17.24 9.62 1.94
N VAL A 344 16.05 9.43 1.37
CA VAL A 344 15.10 8.38 1.74
C VAL A 344 15.12 7.36 0.61
N ASP A 345 16.00 6.38 0.72
CA ASP A 345 16.27 5.43 -0.36
C ASP A 345 15.27 4.26 -0.36
N TRP A 346 15.16 3.57 -1.48
CA TRP A 346 14.34 2.37 -1.60
C TRP A 346 15.06 1.18 -0.95
N LEU A 347 14.45 0.56 0.06
CA LEU A 347 15.02 -0.67 0.61
C LEU A 347 14.97 -1.82 -0.41
N ARG A 348 15.95 -2.71 -0.31
CA ARG A 348 15.95 -3.96 -1.09
C ARG A 348 14.69 -4.80 -0.80
N GLY A 349 14.21 -4.75 0.45
CA GLY A 349 12.97 -5.36 0.90
C GLY A 349 12.48 -4.75 2.21
N ASP A 350 11.19 -4.91 2.51
CA ASP A 350 10.61 -4.58 3.81
C ASP A 350 11.34 -5.36 4.93
N PRO A 351 11.73 -4.69 6.04
CA PRO A 351 12.40 -5.35 7.15
C PRO A 351 11.56 -6.44 7.82
N LEU A 352 10.24 -6.46 7.63
CA LEU A 352 9.31 -7.34 8.31
C LEU A 352 8.66 -8.35 7.37
N PRO A 353 9.04 -9.64 7.42
CA PRO A 353 8.36 -10.65 6.62
C PRO A 353 6.91 -10.83 7.09
N ARG A 354 6.01 -11.12 6.13
CA ARG A 354 4.61 -11.49 6.39
C ARG A 354 3.84 -10.45 7.20
N ILE A 355 4.09 -9.17 6.92
CA ILE A 355 3.45 -8.08 7.66
C ILE A 355 2.00 -7.88 7.23
N CYS A 356 1.63 -8.27 6.02
CA CYS A 356 0.27 -8.28 5.47
C CYS A 356 -0.03 -9.61 4.73
#